data_AF-A0A4Q6AU89-F1
#
_entry.id   AF-A0A4Q6AU89-F1
#
_cell.length_a   1.000
_cell.length_b   1.000
_cell.length_c   1.000
_cell.angle_alpha   90.00
_cell.angle_beta   90.00
_cell.angle_gamma   90.00
#
_symmetry.space_group_name_H-M   'P 1'
#
loop_
_entity.id
_entity.type
_entity.pdbx_description
1 polymer ?
#
loop_
_entity_poly.entity_id
_entity_poly.type
_entity_poly.pdbx_seq_one_letter_code
_entity_poly.pdbx_strand_id
1 'polypeptide(L)'
;MLLKNVEDSFAKFFPNKFSKDKYNVSNKKYTISNGDIVIAAITSCTNTSNPSVIIAAGLLAKKACELGLKIKPWVKTSFAPGSKIVTEYLKESGLDYYLDKIGFNLVGYGCTTCIGNSGPIDSDIENTINNNDIITSSVLSGNRNFEGRIHRAVKANYLMSPPLVVAYSFIGNIDIDISKDVIAKDSEGRDIYLKDIWPSDSQIQEYVNEYVNREMFAKKYKDVFLGDASWQNIKVTKTELYNWNENSTYINNPPYFEKIKDKKTALEPIIDANILAVFGDSITTDHISPAGDIAKDSPAAKYLSKKSVKEVDFNS
;
A
#
# COMPACT_ATOMS: atom_id res chain seq x y z
N MET A 1 -4.69 12.11 -15.40
CA MET A 1 -4.82 11.39 -16.67
C MET A 1 -5.66 10.14 -16.42
N LEU A 2 -6.76 9.94 -17.14
CA LEU A 2 -7.55 8.71 -17.01
C LEU A 2 -6.73 7.53 -17.55
N LEU A 3 -6.67 6.44 -16.79
CA LEU A 3 -6.05 5.21 -17.26
C LEU A 3 -7.08 4.49 -18.16
N LYS A 4 -7.07 4.79 -19.46
CA LYS A 4 -8.09 4.26 -20.39
C LYS A 4 -7.84 2.80 -20.81
N ASN A 5 -6.63 2.29 -20.62
CA ASN A 5 -6.19 1.00 -21.16
C ASN A 5 -5.82 0.01 -20.04
N VAL A 6 -6.45 0.13 -18.86
CA VAL A 6 -6.14 -0.74 -17.72
C VAL A 6 -6.58 -2.17 -18.00
N GLU A 7 -7.79 -2.32 -18.54
CA GLU A 7 -8.35 -3.58 -19.04
C GLU A 7 -7.41 -4.22 -20.07
N ASP A 8 -7.03 -3.48 -21.12
CA ASP A 8 -6.12 -3.96 -22.16
C ASP A 8 -4.77 -4.43 -21.59
N SER A 9 -4.25 -3.69 -20.60
CA SER A 9 -3.00 -4.08 -19.94
C SER A 9 -3.16 -5.38 -19.16
N PHE A 10 -4.28 -5.58 -18.47
CA PHE A 10 -4.55 -6.83 -17.75
C PHE A 10 -4.64 -8.00 -18.74
N ALA A 11 -5.42 -7.83 -19.81
CA ALA A 11 -5.58 -8.83 -20.86
C ALA A 11 -4.26 -9.22 -21.53
N LYS A 12 -3.40 -8.23 -21.79
CA LYS A 12 -2.10 -8.44 -22.43
C LYS A 12 -1.12 -9.24 -21.56
N PHE A 13 -1.08 -8.96 -20.25
CA PHE A 13 -0.15 -9.65 -19.33
C PHE A 13 -0.67 -11.01 -18.87
N PHE A 14 -1.99 -11.22 -18.87
CA PHE A 14 -2.62 -12.47 -18.42
C PHE A 14 -3.60 -13.05 -19.47
N PRO A 15 -3.16 -13.32 -20.72
CA PRO A 15 -4.05 -13.65 -21.84
C PRO A 15 -4.85 -14.94 -21.62
N ASN A 16 -4.27 -15.92 -20.92
CA ASN A 16 -4.91 -17.21 -20.65
C ASN A 16 -5.75 -17.23 -19.37
N LYS A 17 -5.81 -16.10 -18.64
CA LYS A 17 -6.53 -15.97 -17.36
C LYS A 17 -7.52 -14.82 -17.34
N PHE A 18 -7.92 -14.36 -18.52
CA PHE A 18 -9.04 -13.43 -18.69
C PHE A 18 -10.41 -14.13 -18.64
N SER A 19 -10.48 -15.36 -18.09
CA SER A 19 -11.77 -16.01 -17.89
C SER A 19 -12.55 -15.27 -16.80
N LYS A 20 -13.85 -15.08 -17.03
CA LYS A 20 -14.79 -14.50 -16.06
C LYS A 20 -15.29 -15.55 -15.06
N ASP A 21 -14.47 -16.56 -14.79
CA ASP A 21 -14.78 -17.61 -13.84
C ASP A 21 -14.95 -16.99 -12.45
N LYS A 22 -16.03 -17.37 -11.79
CA LYS A 22 -16.39 -16.87 -10.47
C LYS A 22 -16.15 -17.97 -9.44
N TYR A 23 -15.39 -17.63 -8.42
CA TYR A 23 -15.00 -18.53 -7.34
C TYR A 23 -15.69 -18.10 -6.05
N ASN A 24 -16.40 -19.04 -5.41
CA ASN A 24 -17.07 -18.77 -4.14
C ASN A 24 -16.02 -18.56 -3.04
N VAL A 25 -16.17 -17.49 -2.27
CA VAL A 25 -15.35 -17.26 -1.07
C VAL A 25 -16.02 -17.95 0.11
N SER A 26 -15.26 -18.80 0.79
CA SER A 26 -15.75 -19.55 1.96
C SER A 26 -16.37 -18.63 3.00
N ASN A 27 -17.51 -19.00 3.58
CA ASN A 27 -18.24 -18.21 4.58
C ASN A 27 -18.74 -16.82 4.12
N LYS A 28 -18.68 -16.50 2.83
CA LYS A 28 -19.16 -15.23 2.27
C LYS A 28 -20.28 -15.45 1.26
N LYS A 29 -21.07 -14.40 1.01
CA LYS A 29 -22.17 -14.39 0.03
C LYS A 29 -21.79 -13.71 -1.29
N TYR A 30 -20.50 -13.75 -1.63
CA TYR A 30 -19.97 -13.17 -2.87
C TYR A 30 -18.92 -14.09 -3.48
N THR A 31 -18.66 -13.88 -4.76
CA THR A 31 -17.61 -14.54 -5.52
C THR A 31 -16.49 -13.56 -5.81
N ILE A 32 -15.29 -14.09 -6.05
CA ILE A 32 -14.19 -13.35 -6.66
C ILE A 32 -13.79 -13.97 -8.00
N SER A 33 -13.14 -13.20 -8.85
CA SER A 33 -12.73 -13.54 -10.22
C SER A 33 -11.42 -12.85 -10.58
N ASN A 34 -10.86 -13.19 -11.73
CA ASN A 34 -9.67 -12.51 -12.25
C ASN A 34 -9.96 -11.01 -12.42
N GLY A 35 -8.97 -10.18 -12.08
CA GLY A 35 -9.06 -8.73 -12.13
C GLY A 35 -9.68 -8.08 -10.91
N ASP A 36 -10.32 -8.85 -10.00
CA ASP A 36 -10.94 -8.28 -8.80
C ASP A 36 -9.91 -7.56 -7.93
N ILE A 37 -10.30 -6.37 -7.48
CA ILE A 37 -9.47 -5.49 -6.67
C ILE A 37 -9.64 -5.89 -5.22
N VAL A 38 -8.60 -6.48 -4.62
CA VAL A 38 -8.65 -6.90 -3.21
C VAL A 38 -7.98 -5.90 -2.27
N ILE A 39 -7.22 -4.94 -2.81
CA ILE A 39 -6.59 -3.84 -2.07
C ILE A 39 -6.79 -2.53 -2.82
N ALA A 40 -7.32 -1.51 -2.13
CA ALA A 40 -7.40 -0.14 -2.61
C ALA A 40 -6.77 0.81 -1.57
N ALA A 41 -5.62 1.39 -1.87
CA ALA A 41 -4.84 2.15 -0.90
C ALA A 41 -4.50 3.57 -1.36
N ILE A 42 -5.01 4.56 -0.63
CA ILE A 42 -4.47 5.93 -0.72
C ILE A 42 -3.24 5.96 0.20
N THR A 43 -2.07 5.90 -0.41
CA THR A 43 -0.77 5.77 0.27
C THR A 43 0.31 6.61 -0.44
N SER A 44 1.55 6.50 0.02
CA SER A 44 2.77 7.12 -0.51
C SER A 44 2.87 8.64 -0.33
N CYS A 45 4.08 9.08 -0.01
CA CYS A 45 4.45 10.50 0.00
C CYS A 45 4.30 11.16 -1.38
N THR A 46 4.35 10.40 -2.48
CA THR A 46 4.25 10.94 -3.84
C THR A 46 2.93 11.65 -4.08
N ASN A 47 1.81 11.03 -3.69
CA ASN A 47 0.48 11.58 -3.94
C ASN A 47 -0.13 12.24 -2.69
N THR A 48 0.17 11.74 -1.49
CA THR A 48 -0.41 12.31 -0.26
C THR A 48 0.19 13.66 0.13
N SER A 49 1.32 14.05 -0.48
CA SER A 49 1.89 15.40 -0.34
C SER A 49 1.21 16.45 -1.22
N ASN A 50 0.36 16.05 -2.16
CA ASN A 50 -0.35 16.95 -3.07
C ASN A 50 -1.80 17.15 -2.58
N PRO A 51 -2.15 18.32 -2.02
CA PRO A 51 -3.49 18.56 -1.48
C PRO A 51 -4.60 18.42 -2.53
N SER A 52 -4.36 18.86 -3.77
CA SER A 52 -5.37 18.85 -4.83
C SER A 52 -5.92 17.44 -5.08
N VAL A 53 -5.06 16.42 -5.12
CA VAL A 53 -5.52 15.04 -5.37
C VAL A 53 -6.14 14.39 -4.15
N ILE A 54 -5.75 14.78 -2.94
CA ILE A 54 -6.39 14.28 -1.71
C ILE A 54 -7.76 14.91 -1.52
N ILE A 55 -7.88 16.23 -1.72
CA ILE A 55 -9.17 16.93 -1.74
C ILE A 55 -10.08 16.35 -2.83
N ALA A 56 -9.55 16.08 -4.03
CA ALA A 56 -10.32 15.42 -5.07
C ALA A 56 -10.85 14.03 -4.64
N ALA A 57 -10.05 13.24 -3.94
CA ALA A 57 -10.49 11.94 -3.41
C ALA A 57 -11.59 12.10 -2.35
N GLY A 58 -11.45 13.07 -1.44
CA GLY A 58 -12.47 13.38 -0.43
C GLY A 58 -13.78 13.87 -1.05
N LEU A 59 -13.71 14.77 -2.05
CA LEU A 59 -14.88 15.27 -2.77
C LEU A 59 -15.59 14.16 -3.57
N LEU A 60 -14.82 13.25 -4.18
CA LEU A 60 -15.38 12.08 -4.86
C LEU A 60 -16.07 11.14 -3.85
N ALA A 61 -15.44 10.89 -2.69
CA ALA A 61 -16.04 10.11 -1.61
C ALA A 61 -17.35 10.74 -1.09
N LYS A 62 -17.39 12.08 -0.97
CA LYS A 62 -18.59 12.83 -0.62
C LYS A 62 -19.73 12.59 -1.61
N LYS A 63 -19.50 12.80 -2.91
CA LYS A 63 -20.51 12.56 -3.96
C LYS A 63 -20.97 11.09 -3.98
N ALA A 64 -20.04 10.15 -3.83
CA ALA A 64 -20.36 8.73 -3.77
C ALA A 64 -21.25 8.37 -2.55
N CYS A 65 -21.00 8.98 -1.39
CA CYS A 65 -21.84 8.82 -0.21
C CYS A 65 -23.23 9.42 -0.38
N GLU A 66 -23.35 10.58 -1.02
CA GLU A 66 -24.62 11.26 -1.30
C GLU A 66 -25.50 10.42 -2.25
N LEU A 67 -24.88 9.68 -3.18
CA LEU A 67 -25.55 8.73 -4.07
C LEU A 67 -25.74 7.33 -3.45
N GLY A 68 -25.29 7.11 -2.22
CA GLY A 68 -25.44 5.81 -1.53
C GLY A 68 -24.60 4.67 -2.14
N LEU A 69 -23.50 4.99 -2.84
CA LEU A 69 -22.60 3.99 -3.39
C LEU A 69 -21.92 3.18 -2.29
N LYS A 70 -21.65 1.90 -2.59
CA LYS A 70 -21.01 0.97 -1.65
C LYS A 70 -19.83 0.28 -2.31
N ILE A 71 -18.71 0.25 -1.59
CA ILE A 71 -17.52 -0.51 -1.98
C ILE A 71 -17.83 -2.01 -1.95
N LYS A 72 -17.22 -2.75 -2.87
CA LYS A 72 -17.37 -4.21 -2.91
C LYS A 72 -16.76 -4.86 -1.66
N PRO A 73 -17.39 -5.87 -1.08
CA PRO A 73 -16.99 -6.43 0.22
C PRO A 73 -15.62 -7.13 0.22
N TRP A 74 -15.07 -7.45 -0.95
CA TRP A 74 -13.73 -8.05 -1.09
C TRP A 74 -12.59 -7.03 -1.17
N VAL A 75 -12.90 -5.73 -1.26
CA VAL A 75 -11.89 -4.67 -1.37
C VAL A 75 -11.45 -4.22 0.02
N LYS A 76 -10.18 -4.43 0.36
CA LYS A 76 -9.57 -3.83 1.55
C LYS A 76 -9.12 -2.40 1.26
N THR A 77 -9.79 -1.42 1.86
CA THR A 77 -9.46 0.00 1.73
C THR A 77 -8.51 0.48 2.83
N SER A 78 -7.67 1.47 2.52
CA SER A 78 -6.79 2.10 3.52
C SER A 78 -6.38 3.52 3.12
N PHE A 79 -6.22 4.39 4.11
CA PHE A 79 -5.66 5.72 3.95
C PHE A 79 -4.44 5.93 4.86
N ALA A 80 -3.29 6.14 4.25
CA ALA A 80 -2.01 6.34 4.92
C ALA A 80 -1.29 7.58 4.38
N PRO A 81 -1.59 8.76 4.94
CA PRO A 81 -0.95 10.01 4.53
C PRO A 81 0.49 10.12 5.01
N GLY A 82 1.33 10.80 4.23
CA GLY A 82 2.73 11.05 4.59
C GLY A 82 2.93 12.09 5.70
N SER A 83 1.89 12.82 6.11
CA SER A 83 1.97 13.84 7.16
C SER A 83 0.63 14.04 7.86
N LYS A 84 0.70 14.48 9.13
CA LYS A 84 -0.46 14.87 9.95
C LYS A 84 -1.22 16.08 9.38
N ILE A 85 -0.58 16.88 8.53
CA ILE A 85 -1.23 18.03 7.88
C ILE A 85 -2.39 17.59 6.98
N VAL A 86 -2.24 16.43 6.33
CA VAL A 86 -3.23 15.90 5.39
C VAL A 86 -4.56 15.66 6.08
N THR A 87 -4.51 15.03 7.25
CA THR A 87 -5.71 14.78 8.06
C THR A 87 -6.29 16.04 8.68
N GLU A 88 -5.49 17.11 8.84
CA GLU A 88 -5.99 18.35 9.42
C GLU A 88 -6.90 19.10 8.44
N TYR A 89 -6.45 19.33 7.20
CA TYR A 89 -7.30 20.01 6.22
C TYR A 89 -8.49 19.15 5.79
N LEU A 90 -8.37 17.81 5.83
CA LEU A 90 -9.52 16.92 5.58
C LEU A 90 -10.57 17.03 6.70
N LYS A 91 -10.15 17.17 7.96
CA LYS A 91 -11.03 17.42 9.10
C LYS A 91 -11.70 18.78 9.03
N GLU A 92 -10.93 19.83 8.77
CA GLU A 92 -11.49 21.19 8.67
C GLU A 92 -12.48 21.33 7.51
N SER A 93 -12.25 20.64 6.39
CA SER A 93 -13.18 20.59 5.25
C SER A 93 -14.35 19.60 5.42
N GLY A 94 -14.34 18.78 6.47
CA GLY A 94 -15.32 17.70 6.70
C GLY A 94 -15.24 16.55 5.68
N LEU A 95 -14.19 16.48 4.88
CA LEU A 95 -13.99 15.43 3.88
C LEU A 95 -13.47 14.11 4.49
N ASP A 96 -12.85 14.16 5.66
CA ASP A 96 -12.41 12.98 6.41
C ASP A 96 -13.58 12.04 6.73
N TYR A 97 -14.71 12.60 7.16
CA TYR A 97 -15.93 11.85 7.47
C TYR A 97 -16.39 10.98 6.29
N TYR A 98 -16.34 11.52 5.06
CA TYR A 98 -16.77 10.78 3.87
C TYR A 98 -15.79 9.68 3.49
N LEU A 99 -14.48 9.94 3.59
CA LEU A 99 -13.46 8.91 3.39
C LEU A 99 -13.61 7.77 4.41
N ASP A 100 -13.83 8.11 5.68
CA ASP A 100 -14.07 7.13 6.74
C ASP A 100 -15.33 6.30 6.51
N LYS A 101 -16.42 6.94 6.06
CA LYS A 101 -17.70 6.29 5.79
C LYS A 101 -17.61 5.24 4.69
N ILE A 102 -16.75 5.45 3.70
CA ILE A 102 -16.47 4.47 2.64
C ILE A 102 -15.28 3.56 2.98
N GLY A 103 -14.76 3.58 4.21
CA GLY A 103 -13.73 2.65 4.68
C GLY A 103 -12.28 3.04 4.35
N PHE A 104 -12.02 4.22 3.78
CA PHE A 104 -10.68 4.78 3.64
C PHE A 104 -10.24 5.42 4.96
N ASN A 105 -10.28 4.64 6.04
CA ASN A 105 -9.91 5.10 7.36
C ASN A 105 -8.41 5.37 7.46
N LEU A 106 -8.05 6.35 8.30
CA LEU A 106 -6.66 6.61 8.65
C LEU A 106 -6.07 5.38 9.36
N VAL A 107 -5.16 4.66 8.69
CA VAL A 107 -4.48 3.48 9.25
C VAL A 107 -3.13 3.81 9.88
N GLY A 108 -2.57 4.98 9.56
CA GLY A 108 -1.30 5.44 10.11
C GLY A 108 -0.60 6.48 9.24
N TYR A 109 0.44 7.10 9.79
CA TYR A 109 1.29 8.05 9.08
C TYR A 109 2.62 7.38 8.72
N GLY A 110 2.77 6.96 7.47
CA GLY A 110 3.97 6.24 7.02
C GLY A 110 3.80 5.52 5.69
N CYS A 111 4.82 4.77 5.28
CA CYS A 111 4.85 4.14 3.95
C CYS A 111 3.75 3.10 3.74
N THR A 112 3.41 2.30 4.76
CA THR A 112 2.32 1.28 4.73
C THR A 112 2.31 0.45 3.44
N THR A 113 1.18 0.36 2.73
CA THR A 113 1.01 -0.37 1.47
C THR A 113 2.04 0.01 0.39
N CYS A 114 2.57 1.24 0.37
CA CYS A 114 3.57 1.66 -0.61
C CYS A 114 4.89 0.88 -0.51
N ILE A 115 5.25 0.38 0.69
CA ILE A 115 6.45 -0.44 0.92
C ILE A 115 6.13 -1.94 0.98
N GLY A 116 4.86 -2.33 0.80
CA GLY A 116 4.40 -3.70 0.98
C GLY A 116 3.85 -4.03 2.38
N ASN A 117 3.85 -3.06 3.29
CA ASN A 117 3.21 -3.20 4.61
C ASN A 117 1.69 -2.97 4.48
N SER A 118 1.05 -3.75 3.62
CA SER A 118 -0.39 -3.72 3.36
C SER A 118 -1.20 -4.49 4.41
N GLY A 119 -0.54 -5.32 5.22
CA GLY A 119 -1.16 -6.20 6.22
C GLY A 119 -2.04 -7.28 5.60
N PRO A 120 -2.61 -8.19 6.41
CA PRO A 120 -3.37 -9.33 5.88
C PRO A 120 -4.65 -8.87 5.18
N ILE A 121 -5.01 -9.54 4.08
CA ILE A 121 -6.39 -9.52 3.56
C ILE A 121 -7.23 -10.57 4.29
N ASP A 122 -8.54 -10.60 4.04
CA ASP A 122 -9.41 -11.63 4.62
C ASP A 122 -8.91 -13.03 4.24
N SER A 123 -8.73 -13.90 5.22
CA SER A 123 -8.14 -15.23 5.01
C SER A 123 -8.96 -16.11 4.08
N ASP A 124 -10.29 -15.96 4.07
CA ASP A 124 -11.15 -16.72 3.16
C ASP A 124 -10.92 -16.25 1.70
N ILE A 125 -10.69 -14.95 1.50
CA ILE A 125 -10.31 -14.39 0.20
C ILE A 125 -8.93 -14.90 -0.22
N GLU A 126 -7.93 -14.80 0.65
CA GLU A 126 -6.56 -15.25 0.35
C GLU A 126 -6.50 -16.74 0.03
N ASN A 127 -7.19 -17.58 0.81
CA ASN A 127 -7.29 -19.02 0.54
C ASN A 127 -7.97 -19.30 -0.82
N THR A 128 -9.02 -18.55 -1.15
CA THR A 128 -9.72 -18.72 -2.44
C THR A 128 -8.82 -18.33 -3.61
N ILE A 129 -8.05 -17.25 -3.48
CA ILE A 129 -7.05 -16.82 -4.48
C ILE A 129 -6.02 -17.92 -4.71
N ASN A 130 -5.41 -18.41 -3.63
CA ASN A 130 -4.31 -19.38 -3.71
C ASN A 130 -4.76 -20.74 -4.25
N ASN A 131 -5.92 -21.24 -3.81
CA ASN A 131 -6.42 -22.56 -4.20
C ASN A 131 -6.87 -22.63 -5.68
N ASN A 132 -7.24 -21.49 -6.27
CA ASN A 132 -7.75 -21.42 -7.64
C ASN A 132 -6.81 -20.66 -8.58
N ASP A 133 -5.64 -20.23 -8.09
CA ASP A 133 -4.64 -19.45 -8.83
C ASP A 133 -5.25 -18.22 -9.54
N ILE A 134 -6.08 -17.47 -8.80
CA ILE A 134 -6.81 -16.29 -9.29
C ILE A 134 -5.84 -15.10 -9.42
N ILE A 135 -5.90 -14.39 -10.54
CA ILE A 135 -5.12 -13.17 -10.73
C ILE A 135 -5.92 -11.98 -10.18
N THR A 136 -5.71 -11.65 -8.91
CA THR A 136 -6.30 -10.44 -8.30
C THR A 136 -5.42 -9.22 -8.48
N SER A 137 -6.05 -8.05 -8.29
CA SER A 137 -5.47 -6.74 -8.49
C SER A 137 -5.37 -5.93 -7.20
N SER A 138 -4.41 -5.02 -7.14
CA SER A 138 -4.43 -3.87 -6.23
C SER A 138 -4.42 -2.56 -7.00
N VAL A 139 -5.02 -1.55 -6.39
CA VAL A 139 -5.00 -0.16 -6.85
C VAL A 139 -4.43 0.72 -5.76
N LEU A 140 -3.41 1.52 -6.07
CA LEU A 140 -2.76 2.35 -5.06
C LEU A 140 -2.23 3.67 -5.62
N SER A 141 -2.17 4.68 -4.75
CA SER A 141 -1.53 5.96 -5.06
C SER A 141 -0.02 5.98 -4.78
N GLY A 142 0.61 4.80 -4.93
CA GLY A 142 2.05 4.59 -4.78
C GLY A 142 2.87 5.06 -5.98
N ASN A 143 4.13 4.62 -6.02
CA ASN A 143 5.07 4.88 -7.13
C ASN A 143 5.77 3.62 -7.67
N ARG A 144 5.52 2.46 -7.07
CA ARG A 144 6.07 1.16 -7.48
C ARG A 144 4.97 0.10 -7.42
N ASN A 145 4.96 -0.80 -8.40
CA ASN A 145 3.91 -1.80 -8.58
C ASN A 145 4.47 -3.15 -9.07
N PHE A 146 5.69 -3.50 -8.66
CA PHE A 146 6.29 -4.79 -8.97
C PHE A 146 5.46 -5.95 -8.39
N GLU A 147 5.54 -7.12 -9.01
CA GLU A 147 4.93 -8.35 -8.51
C GLU A 147 5.40 -8.64 -7.08
N GLY A 148 4.48 -9.08 -6.20
CA GLY A 148 4.78 -9.42 -4.81
C GLY A 148 5.13 -8.23 -3.89
N ARG A 149 5.31 -7.02 -4.44
CA ARG A 149 5.68 -5.84 -3.63
C ARG A 149 4.54 -5.34 -2.75
N ILE A 150 3.30 -5.38 -3.25
CA ILE A 150 2.16 -4.80 -2.53
C ILE A 150 1.57 -5.79 -1.52
N HIS A 151 1.31 -7.01 -1.95
CA HIS A 151 0.83 -8.11 -1.14
C HIS A 151 1.12 -9.43 -1.87
N ARG A 152 1.41 -10.51 -1.14
CA ARG A 152 1.79 -11.81 -1.74
C ARG A 152 0.68 -12.45 -2.58
N ALA A 153 -0.57 -12.32 -2.12
CA ALA A 153 -1.74 -12.80 -2.84
C ALA A 153 -2.13 -11.95 -4.08
N VAL A 154 -1.43 -10.85 -4.37
CA VAL A 154 -1.79 -9.92 -5.45
C VAL A 154 -0.70 -9.89 -6.52
N LYS A 155 -1.09 -10.26 -7.75
CA LYS A 155 -0.17 -10.36 -8.89
C LYS A 155 -0.21 -9.12 -9.80
N ALA A 156 -1.37 -8.47 -9.92
CA ALA A 156 -1.51 -7.25 -10.73
C ALA A 156 -1.61 -6.01 -9.84
N ASN A 157 -0.77 -5.00 -10.06
CA ASN A 157 -0.72 -3.81 -9.22
C ASN A 157 -0.77 -2.55 -10.08
N TYR A 158 -1.69 -1.64 -9.79
CA TYR A 158 -1.94 -0.45 -10.61
C TYR A 158 -1.72 0.85 -9.83
N LEU A 159 -0.81 1.68 -10.34
CA LEU A 159 -0.56 3.02 -9.81
C LEU A 159 -1.57 4.00 -10.39
N MET A 160 -2.28 4.71 -9.53
CA MET A 160 -3.29 5.68 -9.96
C MET A 160 -3.41 6.84 -8.97
N SER A 161 -4.05 7.93 -9.38
CA SER A 161 -4.26 9.06 -8.47
C SER A 161 -5.23 8.68 -7.33
N PRO A 162 -5.14 9.31 -6.15
CA PRO A 162 -6.07 9.09 -5.05
C PRO A 162 -7.57 9.05 -5.43
N PRO A 163 -8.13 9.96 -6.24
CA PRO A 163 -9.55 9.86 -6.62
C PRO A 163 -9.84 8.65 -7.50
N LEU A 164 -8.89 8.19 -8.34
CA LEU A 164 -9.07 6.94 -9.09
C LEU A 164 -9.03 5.72 -8.17
N VAL A 165 -8.18 5.70 -7.14
CA VAL A 165 -8.18 4.63 -6.12
C VAL A 165 -9.59 4.50 -5.50
N VAL A 166 -10.18 5.64 -5.14
CA VAL A 166 -11.55 5.66 -4.60
C VAL A 166 -12.57 5.18 -5.64
N ALA A 167 -12.51 5.67 -6.88
CA ALA A 167 -13.44 5.23 -7.93
C ALA A 167 -13.37 3.72 -8.19
N TYR A 168 -12.16 3.16 -8.36
CA TYR A 168 -11.95 1.75 -8.60
C TYR A 168 -12.35 0.86 -7.41
N SER A 169 -12.37 1.39 -6.18
CA SER A 169 -12.88 0.64 -5.02
C SER A 169 -14.38 0.35 -5.08
N PHE A 170 -15.18 1.22 -5.72
CA PHE A 170 -16.61 0.97 -5.94
C PHE A 170 -16.87 -0.05 -7.04
N ILE A 171 -16.03 -0.03 -8.08
CA ILE A 171 -16.07 -0.98 -9.19
C ILE A 171 -15.71 -2.38 -8.68
N GLY A 172 -14.58 -2.47 -7.96
CA GLY A 172 -14.06 -3.70 -7.36
C GLY A 172 -13.42 -4.68 -8.34
N ASN A 173 -13.26 -4.30 -9.62
CA ASN A 173 -12.56 -5.06 -10.64
C ASN A 173 -11.84 -4.10 -11.61
N ILE A 174 -10.74 -4.56 -12.22
CA ILE A 174 -9.91 -3.79 -13.15
C ILE A 174 -10.34 -3.91 -14.63
N ASP A 175 -11.13 -4.93 -14.96
CA ASP A 175 -11.71 -5.23 -16.28
C ASP A 175 -12.88 -4.26 -16.60
N ILE A 176 -12.53 -2.99 -16.82
CA ILE A 176 -13.49 -1.92 -17.15
C ILE A 176 -12.83 -0.76 -17.90
N ASP A 177 -13.51 -0.19 -18.90
CA ASP A 177 -13.21 1.13 -19.43
C ASP A 177 -13.92 2.18 -18.57
N ILE A 178 -13.24 2.62 -17.50
CA ILE A 178 -13.78 3.60 -16.55
C ILE A 178 -14.20 4.93 -17.20
N SER A 179 -13.79 5.20 -18.44
CA SER A 179 -14.18 6.42 -19.15
C SER A 179 -15.54 6.32 -19.83
N LYS A 180 -16.07 5.12 -20.01
CA LYS A 180 -17.33 4.85 -20.72
C LYS A 180 -18.32 4.02 -19.92
N ASP A 181 -17.82 3.11 -19.10
CA ASP A 181 -18.64 2.10 -18.45
C ASP A 181 -19.26 2.60 -17.13
N VAL A 182 -20.31 1.91 -16.72
CA VAL A 182 -20.99 2.13 -15.45
C VAL A 182 -20.09 1.65 -14.31
N ILE A 183 -19.76 2.55 -13.38
CA ILE A 183 -18.87 2.24 -12.26
C ILE A 183 -19.62 1.71 -11.04
N ALA A 184 -20.89 2.09 -10.88
CA ALA A 184 -21.74 1.64 -9.79
C ALA A 184 -23.23 1.91 -10.10
N LYS A 185 -24.11 1.38 -9.25
CA LYS A 185 -25.52 1.78 -9.20
C LYS A 185 -25.77 2.52 -7.89
N ASP A 186 -26.55 3.58 -7.97
CA ASP A 186 -26.97 4.34 -6.78
C ASP A 186 -28.08 3.64 -5.99
N SER A 187 -28.55 4.28 -4.91
CA SER A 187 -29.64 3.75 -4.07
C SER A 187 -30.97 3.57 -4.80
N GLU A 188 -31.18 4.24 -5.92
CA GLU A 188 -32.38 4.15 -6.76
C GLU A 188 -32.19 3.16 -7.93
N GLY A 189 -31.00 2.57 -8.06
CA GLY A 189 -30.64 1.63 -9.12
C GLY A 189 -30.18 2.29 -10.43
N ARG A 190 -30.01 3.62 -10.44
CA ARG A 190 -29.53 4.38 -11.61
C ARG A 190 -28.06 4.10 -11.86
N ASP A 191 -27.69 4.03 -13.13
CA ASP A 191 -26.31 3.82 -13.55
C ASP A 191 -25.48 5.08 -13.29
N ILE A 192 -24.39 4.91 -12.55
CA ILE A 192 -23.44 5.97 -12.23
C ILE A 192 -22.17 5.76 -13.02
N TYR A 193 -21.71 6.81 -13.69
CA TYR A 193 -20.47 6.89 -14.44
C TYR A 193 -19.44 7.72 -13.67
N LEU A 194 -18.16 7.60 -14.04
CA LEU A 194 -17.10 8.36 -13.38
C LEU A 194 -17.37 9.88 -13.35
N LYS A 195 -17.86 10.43 -14.46
CA LYS A 195 -18.18 11.86 -14.60
C LYS A 195 -19.22 12.37 -13.59
N ASP A 196 -20.09 11.50 -13.09
CA ASP A 196 -21.18 11.89 -12.19
C ASP A 196 -20.66 12.16 -10.77
N ILE A 197 -19.57 11.49 -10.39
CA ILE A 197 -18.91 11.65 -9.08
C ILE A 197 -17.55 12.34 -9.14
N TRP A 198 -17.03 12.65 -10.33
CA TRP A 198 -15.76 13.35 -10.47
C TRP A 198 -15.88 14.82 -10.03
N PRO A 199 -14.99 15.34 -9.16
CA PRO A 199 -14.99 16.75 -8.82
C PRO A 199 -14.43 17.61 -9.97
N SER A 200 -14.96 18.83 -10.15
CA SER A 200 -14.35 19.77 -11.11
C SER A 200 -13.09 20.40 -10.53
N ASP A 201 -12.21 20.89 -11.41
CA ASP A 201 -11.00 21.60 -10.98
C ASP A 201 -11.33 22.85 -10.14
N SER A 202 -12.41 23.56 -10.47
CA SER A 202 -12.88 24.71 -9.68
C SER A 202 -13.27 24.32 -8.25
N GLN A 203 -14.02 23.22 -8.07
CA GLN A 203 -14.40 22.71 -6.75
C GLN A 203 -13.17 22.30 -5.92
N ILE A 204 -12.18 21.66 -6.57
CA ILE A 204 -10.94 21.28 -5.89
C ILE A 204 -10.18 22.54 -5.43
N GLN A 205 -10.02 23.54 -6.31
CA GLN A 205 -9.30 24.76 -5.99
C GLN A 205 -9.98 25.57 -4.88
N GLU A 206 -11.31 25.62 -4.85
CA GLU A 206 -12.07 26.26 -3.78
C GLU A 206 -11.71 25.65 -2.41
N TYR A 207 -11.78 24.32 -2.28
CA TYR A 207 -11.42 23.62 -1.04
C TYR A 207 -9.94 23.77 -0.69
N VAL A 208 -9.04 23.73 -1.68
CA VAL A 208 -7.60 23.93 -1.43
C VAL A 208 -7.34 25.33 -0.88
N ASN A 209 -7.92 26.36 -1.49
CA ASN A 209 -7.73 27.76 -1.07
C ASN A 209 -8.34 28.05 0.30
N GLU A 210 -9.48 27.41 0.62
CA GLU A 210 -10.17 27.62 1.89
C GLU A 210 -9.49 26.88 3.06
N TYR A 211 -9.12 25.60 2.87
CA TYR A 211 -8.72 24.72 3.98
C TYR A 211 -7.20 24.44 4.06
N VAL A 212 -6.41 24.82 3.05
CA VAL A 212 -4.96 24.57 3.03
C VAL A 212 -4.19 25.87 3.18
N ASN A 213 -3.91 26.25 4.43
CA ASN A 213 -3.25 27.52 4.76
C ASN A 213 -1.91 27.33 5.50
N ARG A 214 -1.08 28.39 5.49
CA ARG A 214 0.28 28.39 6.07
C ARG A 214 0.26 28.18 7.59
N GLU A 215 -0.71 28.78 8.27
CA GLU A 215 -0.86 28.76 9.72
C GLU A 215 -0.99 27.31 10.23
N MET A 216 -1.75 26.49 9.50
CA MET A 216 -1.91 25.07 9.78
C MET A 216 -0.56 24.33 9.74
N PHE A 217 0.27 24.57 8.73
CA PHE A 217 1.60 23.97 8.63
C PHE A 217 2.50 24.43 9.78
N ALA A 218 2.56 25.74 10.04
CA ALA A 218 3.38 26.29 11.12
C ALA A 218 3.02 25.68 12.48
N LYS A 219 1.72 25.52 12.75
CA LYS A 219 1.22 24.91 13.99
C LYS A 219 1.59 23.43 14.11
N LYS A 220 1.39 22.63 13.05
CA LYS A 220 1.63 21.18 13.11
C LYS A 220 3.10 20.79 13.12
N TYR A 221 3.95 21.53 12.42
CA TYR A 221 5.38 21.22 12.34
C TYR A 221 6.19 21.69 13.55
N LYS A 222 5.65 22.61 14.37
CA LYS A 222 6.31 23.10 15.59
C LYS A 222 6.74 21.97 16.53
N ASP A 223 5.90 20.94 16.67
CA ASP A 223 6.09 19.86 17.63
C ASP A 223 6.42 18.51 16.95
N VAL A 224 6.90 18.52 15.70
CA VAL A 224 7.12 17.29 14.92
C VAL A 224 8.13 16.33 15.56
N PHE A 225 9.14 16.87 16.25
CA PHE A 225 10.18 16.09 16.93
C PHE A 225 9.84 15.71 18.38
N LEU A 226 8.76 16.27 18.93
CA LEU A 226 8.36 15.98 20.31
C LEU A 226 7.94 14.52 20.47
N GLY A 227 7.33 13.94 19.43
CA GLY A 227 6.78 12.58 19.46
C GLY A 227 5.61 12.45 20.43
N ASP A 228 5.08 11.23 20.55
CA ASP A 228 4.03 10.90 21.52
C ASP A 228 4.63 10.51 22.89
N ALA A 229 3.76 10.17 23.84
CA ALA A 229 4.20 9.71 25.16
C ALA A 229 5.09 8.46 25.07
N SER A 230 4.83 7.57 24.12
CA SER A 230 5.63 6.36 23.89
C SER A 230 7.07 6.72 23.52
N TRP A 231 7.24 7.63 22.55
CA TRP A 231 8.53 8.14 22.10
C TRP A 231 9.31 8.81 23.24
N GLN A 232 8.64 9.69 23.99
CA GLN A 232 9.28 10.43 25.08
C GLN A 232 9.68 9.53 26.26
N ASN A 233 8.98 8.40 26.45
CA ASN A 233 9.27 7.44 27.51
C ASN A 233 10.35 6.41 27.14
N ILE A 234 10.91 6.45 25.92
CA ILE A 234 12.02 5.57 25.55
C ILE A 234 13.23 5.90 26.43
N LYS A 235 13.61 4.95 27.28
CA LYS A 235 14.81 5.07 28.11
C LYS A 235 16.05 4.97 27.23
N VAL A 236 16.83 6.04 27.20
CA VAL A 236 18.11 6.09 26.48
C VAL A 236 19.27 6.14 27.46
N THR A 237 20.33 5.42 27.15
CA THR A 237 21.61 5.55 27.87
C THR A 237 22.48 6.53 27.09
N LYS A 238 22.92 7.61 27.73
CA LYS A 238 23.75 8.63 27.07
C LYS A 238 25.19 8.10 26.98
N THR A 239 25.53 7.50 25.84
CA THR A 239 26.89 6.99 25.54
C THR A 239 27.31 7.39 24.13
N GLU A 240 28.60 7.51 23.90
CA GLU A 240 29.16 7.72 22.55
C GLU A 240 29.28 6.40 21.77
N LEU A 241 29.51 5.29 22.50
CA LEU A 241 29.62 3.94 21.95
C LEU A 241 28.34 3.16 22.25
N TYR A 242 27.85 2.42 21.25
CA TYR A 242 26.67 1.57 21.40
C TYR A 242 27.02 0.31 22.20
N ASN A 243 26.27 0.05 23.28
CA ASN A 243 26.43 -1.15 24.08
C ASN A 243 25.73 -2.32 23.39
N TRP A 244 26.47 -3.06 22.56
CA TRP A 244 25.95 -4.22 21.84
C TRP A 244 25.37 -5.26 22.81
N ASN A 245 24.18 -5.77 22.47
CA ASN A 245 23.52 -6.83 23.22
C ASN A 245 23.52 -8.10 22.36
N GLU A 246 24.28 -9.11 22.75
CA GLU A 246 24.40 -10.38 22.02
C GLU A 246 23.08 -11.18 21.92
N ASN A 247 22.13 -10.89 22.81
CA ASN A 247 20.80 -11.50 22.79
C ASN A 247 19.80 -10.74 21.90
N SER A 248 20.18 -9.56 21.41
CA SER A 248 19.34 -8.77 20.51
C SER A 248 19.19 -9.48 19.17
N THR A 249 17.95 -9.64 18.72
CA THR A 249 17.62 -10.10 17.38
C THR A 249 17.41 -8.96 16.38
N TYR A 250 17.47 -7.69 16.84
CA TYR A 250 17.22 -6.49 16.02
C TYR A 250 18.49 -5.70 15.69
N ILE A 251 19.35 -5.50 16.70
CA ILE A 251 20.56 -4.69 16.57
C ILE A 251 21.75 -5.57 16.94
N ASN A 252 22.58 -5.88 15.95
CA ASN A 252 23.75 -6.75 16.10
C ASN A 252 25.00 -6.03 15.56
N ASN A 253 26.17 -6.32 16.14
CA ASN A 253 27.44 -5.79 15.67
C ASN A 253 27.84 -6.51 14.38
N PRO A 254 27.86 -5.83 13.22
CA PRO A 254 28.13 -6.52 11.97
C PRO A 254 29.62 -6.86 11.82
N PRO A 255 29.98 -8.00 11.20
CA PRO A 255 31.36 -8.49 11.12
C PRO A 255 32.21 -7.76 10.07
N TYR A 256 31.71 -6.69 9.46
CA TYR A 256 32.31 -6.04 8.28
C TYR A 256 33.76 -5.59 8.51
N PHE A 257 34.10 -5.22 9.75
CA PHE A 257 35.40 -4.63 10.09
C PHE A 257 36.34 -5.59 10.83
N GLU A 258 35.88 -6.79 11.22
CA GLU A 258 36.69 -7.73 12.03
C GLU A 258 38.00 -8.16 11.35
N LYS A 259 37.98 -8.23 10.02
CA LYS A 259 39.13 -8.63 9.20
C LYS A 259 39.94 -7.46 8.67
N ILE A 260 39.50 -6.21 8.90
CA ILE A 260 40.25 -5.02 8.50
C ILE A 260 41.27 -4.70 9.59
N LYS A 261 42.48 -5.26 9.44
CA LYS A 261 43.57 -5.09 10.42
C LYS A 261 44.54 -3.96 10.09
N ASP A 262 44.64 -3.55 8.82
CA ASP A 262 45.50 -2.47 8.35
C ASP A 262 44.87 -1.79 7.12
N LYS A 263 45.25 -0.53 6.82
CA LYS A 263 44.83 0.20 5.62
C LYS A 263 45.35 -0.42 4.31
N LYS A 264 46.27 -1.39 4.40
CA LYS A 264 47.00 -2.00 3.28
C LYS A 264 46.48 -3.39 2.90
N THR A 265 45.17 -3.65 2.98
CA THR A 265 44.62 -4.87 2.41
C THR A 265 44.82 -4.84 0.90
N ALA A 266 45.75 -5.64 0.38
CA ALA A 266 45.94 -5.79 -1.05
C ALA A 266 44.70 -6.46 -1.65
N LEU A 267 44.28 -6.03 -2.84
CA LEU A 267 43.26 -6.73 -3.61
C LEU A 267 43.86 -8.06 -4.08
N GLU A 268 43.34 -9.17 -3.57
CA GLU A 268 43.73 -10.51 -4.00
C GLU A 268 42.82 -11.00 -5.13
N PRO A 269 43.36 -11.78 -6.10
CA PRO A 269 42.55 -12.37 -7.15
C PRO A 269 41.60 -13.43 -6.56
N ILE A 270 40.35 -13.43 -7.05
CA ILE A 270 39.39 -14.51 -6.78
C ILE A 270 39.64 -15.62 -7.81
N ILE A 271 40.14 -16.78 -7.35
CA ILE A 271 40.51 -17.93 -8.20
C ILE A 271 39.52 -19.06 -7.96
N ASP A 272 39.08 -19.74 -9.04
CA ASP A 272 38.19 -20.92 -9.00
C ASP A 272 36.86 -20.73 -8.22
N ALA A 273 36.25 -19.54 -8.33
CA ALA A 273 34.96 -19.27 -7.70
C ALA A 273 33.82 -20.06 -8.34
N ASN A 274 32.97 -20.65 -7.51
CA ASN A 274 31.72 -21.26 -7.94
C ASN A 274 30.66 -20.19 -8.22
N ILE A 275 29.85 -20.42 -9.26
CA ILE A 275 28.68 -19.60 -9.55
C ILE A 275 27.60 -19.89 -8.50
N LEU A 276 27.26 -18.90 -7.68
CA LEU A 276 26.21 -19.04 -6.66
C LEU A 276 24.81 -19.08 -7.28
N ALA A 277 24.57 -18.25 -8.29
CA ALA A 277 23.28 -18.16 -9.00
C ALA A 277 23.46 -17.51 -10.38
N VAL A 278 22.58 -17.85 -11.32
CA VAL A 278 22.46 -17.22 -12.65
C VAL A 278 21.03 -16.67 -12.75
N PHE A 279 20.93 -15.38 -13.07
CA PHE A 279 19.64 -14.67 -13.14
C PHE A 279 19.40 -14.13 -14.55
N GLY A 280 18.12 -13.93 -14.89
CA GLY A 280 17.72 -13.20 -16.09
C GLY A 280 17.64 -11.68 -15.85
N ASP A 281 16.88 -11.00 -16.71
CA ASP A 281 16.67 -9.56 -16.60
C ASP A 281 15.67 -9.19 -15.48
N SER A 282 15.60 -7.90 -15.15
CA SER A 282 14.61 -7.31 -14.23
C SER A 282 14.67 -7.77 -12.76
N ILE A 283 15.84 -8.24 -12.31
CA ILE A 283 16.10 -8.46 -10.88
C ILE A 283 16.13 -7.10 -10.15
N THR A 284 15.12 -6.87 -9.34
CA THR A 284 15.03 -5.70 -8.45
C THR A 284 15.75 -5.93 -7.13
N THR A 285 16.03 -4.86 -6.39
CA THR A 285 16.59 -4.96 -5.03
C THR A 285 15.69 -5.71 -4.06
N ASP A 286 14.37 -5.76 -4.29
CA ASP A 286 13.45 -6.54 -3.47
C ASP A 286 13.65 -8.06 -3.65
N HIS A 287 14.15 -8.52 -4.80
CA HIS A 287 14.54 -9.92 -4.99
C HIS A 287 15.87 -10.24 -4.28
N ILE A 288 16.78 -9.26 -4.21
CA ILE A 288 18.11 -9.42 -3.60
C ILE A 288 18.01 -9.32 -2.07
N SER A 289 17.17 -8.43 -1.57
CA SER A 289 16.98 -8.10 -0.16
C SER A 289 15.52 -7.73 0.10
N PRO A 290 14.64 -8.72 0.33
CA PRO A 290 13.23 -8.46 0.62
C PRO A 290 13.05 -7.67 1.92
N ALA A 291 12.02 -6.83 1.98
CA ALA A 291 11.74 -5.92 3.11
C ALA A 291 10.35 -6.12 3.76
N GLY A 292 9.62 -7.14 3.34
CA GLY A 292 8.33 -7.54 3.94
C GLY A 292 8.44 -8.92 4.55
N ASP A 293 7.32 -9.46 5.03
CA ASP A 293 7.21 -10.66 5.87
C ASP A 293 8.30 -11.74 5.70
N ILE A 294 8.76 -12.29 6.81
CA ILE A 294 9.67 -13.42 6.80
C ILE A 294 8.90 -14.72 6.53
N ALA A 295 9.19 -15.40 5.41
CA ALA A 295 8.54 -16.67 5.05
C ALA A 295 8.85 -17.78 6.08
N LYS A 296 7.85 -18.57 6.47
CA LYS A 296 7.92 -19.55 7.58
C LYS A 296 9.01 -20.62 7.38
N ASP A 297 9.26 -21.00 6.14
CA ASP A 297 10.22 -22.03 5.72
C ASP A 297 11.62 -21.48 5.40
N SER A 298 11.82 -20.16 5.52
CA SER A 298 13.08 -19.48 5.19
C SER A 298 14.21 -19.74 6.20
N PRO A 299 15.48 -19.54 5.79
CA PRO A 299 16.61 -19.53 6.72
C PRO A 299 16.48 -18.51 7.86
N ALA A 300 15.88 -17.34 7.59
CA ALA A 300 15.65 -16.29 8.59
C ALA A 300 14.63 -16.75 9.65
N ALA A 301 13.50 -17.35 9.24
CA ALA A 301 12.52 -17.91 10.18
C ALA A 301 13.13 -18.99 11.07
N LYS A 302 13.98 -19.86 10.51
CA LYS A 302 14.72 -20.88 11.27
C LYS A 302 15.67 -20.24 12.29
N TYR A 303 16.37 -19.17 11.92
CA TYR A 303 17.25 -18.43 12.84
C TYR A 303 16.46 -17.80 14.00
N LEU A 304 15.37 -17.09 13.70
CA LEU A 304 14.52 -16.45 14.71
C LEU A 304 13.87 -17.46 15.65
N SER A 305 13.41 -18.60 15.11
CA SER A 305 12.86 -19.69 15.91
C SER A 305 13.89 -20.31 16.85
N LYS A 306 15.15 -20.46 16.41
CA LYS A 306 16.25 -20.90 17.28
C LYS A 306 16.56 -19.90 18.40
N LYS A 307 16.26 -18.62 18.19
CA LYS A 307 16.31 -17.56 19.21
C LYS A 307 15.00 -17.43 20.01
N SER A 308 14.09 -18.40 19.88
CA SER A 308 12.79 -18.45 20.56
C SER A 308 11.86 -17.26 20.26
N VAL A 309 12.04 -16.59 19.13
CA VAL A 309 11.09 -15.59 18.62
C VAL A 309 9.90 -16.34 18.04
N LYS A 310 8.69 -15.95 18.42
CA LYS A 310 7.46 -16.54 17.85
C LYS A 310 7.23 -15.98 16.45
N GLU A 311 6.53 -16.74 15.61
CA GLU A 311 6.26 -16.33 14.22
C GLU A 311 5.55 -14.96 14.14
N VAL A 312 4.59 -14.70 15.02
CA VAL A 312 3.88 -13.41 15.12
C VAL A 312 4.82 -12.24 15.47
N ASP A 313 5.98 -12.53 16.05
CA ASP A 313 6.99 -11.56 16.49
C ASP A 313 8.19 -11.49 15.52
N PHE A 314 8.14 -12.16 14.36
CA PHE A 314 9.21 -12.12 13.36
C PHE A 314 9.43 -10.73 12.76
N ASN A 315 8.40 -9.89 12.73
CA ASN A 315 8.40 -8.59 12.06
C ASN A 315 8.57 -8.74 10.53
N SER A 316 9.08 -7.71 9.86
CA SER A 316 9.38 -7.68 8.42
C SER A 316 10.77 -8.18 8.07
#